data_AF-A0A382JZP2-F1
#
_entry.id   AF-A0A382JZP2-F1
#
_cell.length_a   1.000
_cell.length_b   1.000
_cell.length_c   1.000
_cell.angle_alpha   90.00
_cell.angle_beta   90.00
_cell.angle_gamma   90.00
#
_symmetry.space_group_name_H-M   'P 1'
#
loop_
_entity.id
_entity.type
_entity.pdbx_description
1 polymer ?
#
loop_
_entity_poly.entity_id
_entity_poly.type
_entity_poly.pdbx_seq_one_letter_code
_entity_poly.pdbx_strand_id
1 'polypeptide(L)'
;LQILLPGTTDVAWHQLAPILHDAGFTLTQRDPGAHLFQIRYSLNTLDERKGLLQKLTFWKKNDTVKTPELYDIQLTGNGQTVLVDVWDQNRQRTATGDAILKIVLDHLTN
;
A
#
# COMPACT_ATOMS: atom_id res chain seq x y z
N LEU A 1 -5.50 -9.21 5.11
CA LEU A 1 -4.40 -9.85 4.35
C LEU A 1 -3.07 -9.50 5.03
N GLN A 2 -2.00 -10.27 4.83
CA GLN A 2 -0.63 -9.93 5.31
C GLN A 2 0.39 -10.46 4.30
N ILE A 3 1.55 -9.82 4.16
CA ILE A 3 2.64 -10.30 3.30
C ILE A 3 3.77 -10.83 4.17
N LEU A 4 4.29 -12.00 3.82
CA LEU A 4 5.48 -12.60 4.43
C LEU A 4 6.64 -12.47 3.45
N LEU A 5 7.68 -11.75 3.86
CA LEU A 5 8.92 -11.61 3.11
C LEU A 5 10.04 -12.40 3.80
N PRO A 6 10.84 -13.20 3.06
CA PRO A 6 12.03 -13.82 3.62
C PRO A 6 13.13 -12.77 3.83
N GLY A 7 13.85 -12.87 4.95
CA GLY A 7 15.00 -12.02 5.28
C GLY A 7 14.82 -11.17 6.54
N THR A 8 15.65 -10.13 6.66
CA THR A 8 15.63 -9.18 7.77
C THR A 8 14.75 -7.98 7.47
N THR A 9 14.30 -7.27 8.52
CA THR A 9 13.44 -6.08 8.37
C THR A 9 14.11 -5.01 7.53
N ASP A 10 15.42 -4.81 7.63
CA ASP A 10 16.18 -3.85 6.83
C ASP A 10 16.14 -4.17 5.33
N VAL A 11 16.31 -5.45 4.96
CA VAL A 11 16.25 -5.89 3.56
C VAL A 11 14.85 -5.66 3.00
N ALA A 12 13.83 -6.10 3.73
CA ALA A 12 12.43 -5.89 3.34
C ALA A 12 12.08 -4.40 3.24
N TRP A 13 12.62 -3.57 4.13
CA TRP A 13 12.45 -2.11 4.11
C TRP A 13 13.01 -1.48 2.83
N HIS A 14 14.25 -1.85 2.47
CA HIS A 14 14.88 -1.36 1.24
C HIS A 14 14.18 -1.88 -0.03
N GLN A 15 13.59 -3.07 0.01
CA GLN A 15 12.81 -3.62 -1.10
C GLN A 15 11.42 -2.99 -1.23
N LEU A 16 10.74 -2.68 -0.11
CA LEU A 16 9.39 -2.14 -0.16
C LEU A 16 9.35 -0.72 -0.72
N ALA A 17 10.33 0.11 -0.41
CA ALA A 17 10.34 1.52 -0.83
C ALA A 17 10.18 1.73 -2.36
N PRO A 18 10.99 1.09 -3.24
CA PRO A 18 10.81 1.22 -4.68
C PRO A 18 9.51 0.58 -5.17
N ILE A 19 9.06 -0.51 -4.55
CA ILE A 19 7.82 -1.20 -4.92
C ILE A 19 6.60 -0.35 -4.62
N LEU A 20 6.57 0.33 -3.48
CA LEU A 20 5.51 1.28 -3.15
C LEU A 20 5.48 2.45 -4.15
N HIS A 21 6.65 2.89 -4.59
CA HIS A 21 6.76 3.93 -5.61
C HIS A 21 6.26 3.45 -6.98
N ASP A 22 6.64 2.25 -7.40
CA ASP A 22 6.22 1.62 -8.67
C ASP A 22 4.71 1.30 -8.69
N ALA A 23 4.20 0.84 -7.54
CA ALA A 23 2.78 0.70 -7.27
C ALA A 23 2.03 2.05 -7.19
N GLY A 24 2.72 3.18 -7.39
CA GLY A 24 2.13 4.51 -7.54
C GLY A 24 1.56 5.07 -6.24
N PHE A 25 1.99 4.53 -5.10
CA PHE A 25 1.63 5.08 -3.81
C PHE A 25 2.47 6.33 -3.53
N THR A 26 1.83 7.35 -2.95
CA THR A 26 2.55 8.53 -2.48
C THR A 26 3.00 8.30 -1.05
N LEU A 27 4.31 8.15 -0.86
CA LEU A 27 4.92 8.06 0.48
C LEU A 27 4.83 9.44 1.15
N THR A 28 4.07 9.52 2.24
CA THR A 28 3.92 10.74 3.05
C THR A 28 5.00 10.82 4.12
N GLN A 29 5.27 9.70 4.79
CA GLN A 29 6.28 9.62 5.84
C GLN A 29 7.01 8.27 5.76
N ARG A 30 8.31 8.27 6.12
CA ARG A 30 9.12 7.05 6.24
C ARG A 30 9.89 7.12 7.55
N ASP A 31 9.60 6.19 8.45
CA ASP A 31 10.32 6.05 9.71
C ASP A 31 11.10 4.73 9.71
N PRO A 32 12.41 4.75 9.40
CA PRO A 32 13.24 3.55 9.43
C PRO A 32 13.49 3.04 10.85
N GLY A 33 13.35 3.87 11.89
CA GLY A 33 13.49 3.43 13.28
C GLY A 33 12.25 2.67 13.76
N ALA A 34 11.07 3.15 13.40
CA ALA A 34 9.80 2.49 13.70
C ALA A 34 9.40 1.41 12.68
N HIS A 35 10.17 1.24 11.60
CA HIS A 35 9.86 0.35 10.47
C HIS A 35 8.44 0.59 9.92
N LEU A 36 8.08 1.87 9.77
CA LEU A 36 6.76 2.32 9.36
C LEU A 36 6.81 3.24 8.14
N PHE A 37 6.10 2.85 7.09
CA PHE A 37 5.84 3.70 5.93
C PHE A 37 4.42 4.25 6.00
N GLN A 38 4.25 5.56 5.97
CA GLN A 38 2.94 6.16 5.79
C GLN A 38 2.74 6.48 4.31
N ILE A 39 1.69 5.92 3.72
CA ILE A 39 1.29 6.18 2.35
C ILE A 39 -0.06 6.90 2.30
N ARG A 40 -0.22 7.73 1.29
CA ARG A 40 -1.51 8.31 0.93
C ARG A 40 -2.17 7.46 -0.12
N TYR A 41 -3.42 7.07 0.15
CA TYR A 41 -4.21 6.26 -0.76
C TYR A 41 -5.62 6.84 -0.92
N SER A 42 -6.09 6.92 -2.15
CA SER A 42 -7.48 7.26 -2.46
C SER A 42 -8.05 6.24 -3.42
N LEU A 43 -9.32 5.87 -3.27
CA LEU A 43 -9.97 4.89 -4.14
C LEU A 43 -9.97 5.30 -5.63
N ASN A 44 -9.83 6.60 -5.91
CA ASN A 44 -9.68 7.12 -7.27
C ASN A 44 -8.40 6.60 -7.96
N THR A 45 -7.33 6.28 -7.23
CA THR A 45 -6.08 5.77 -7.83
C THR A 45 -6.21 4.33 -8.35
N LEU A 46 -7.13 3.54 -7.78
CA LEU A 46 -7.48 2.21 -8.30
C LEU A 46 -8.24 2.31 -9.62
N ASP A 47 -9.15 3.28 -9.74
CA ASP A 47 -9.89 3.53 -10.96
C ASP A 47 -9.00 4.15 -12.06
N GLU A 48 -7.98 4.95 -11.71
CA GLU A 48 -7.00 5.42 -12.70
C GLU A 48 -6.11 4.30 -13.26
N ARG A 49 -5.73 3.31 -12.44
CA ARG A 49 -5.01 2.11 -12.93
C ARG A 49 -5.90 1.21 -13.81
N LYS A 50 -7.21 1.19 -13.57
CA LYS A 50 -8.18 0.59 -14.52
C LYS A 50 -8.46 1.47 -15.74
N GLY A 51 -8.23 2.78 -15.65
CA GLY A 51 -8.50 3.79 -16.68
C GLY A 51 -7.62 3.70 -17.93
N LEU A 52 -6.45 3.06 -17.86
CA LEU A 52 -5.67 2.75 -19.06
C LEU A 52 -6.28 1.60 -19.88
N LEU A 53 -7.15 0.77 -19.27
CA LEU A 53 -7.85 -0.33 -19.94
C LEU A 53 -9.30 0.01 -20.32
N GLN A 54 -9.91 1.03 -19.70
CA GLN A 54 -11.30 1.41 -19.95
C GLN A 54 -11.41 2.74 -20.68
N LYS A 55 -10.83 2.78 -21.88
CA LYS A 55 -11.26 3.63 -23.01
C LYS A 55 -12.71 3.31 -23.44
N LEU A 56 -13.63 3.21 -22.51
CA LEU A 56 -15.03 2.93 -22.74
C LEU A 56 -15.81 3.68 -21.65
N THR A 57 -16.02 4.96 -21.95
CA THR A 57 -17.32 5.63 -21.86
C THR A 57 -18.24 5.19 -20.70
N PHE A 58 -18.58 6.15 -19.84
CA PHE A 58 -19.70 6.14 -18.87
C PHE A 58 -19.46 5.56 -17.46
N TRP A 59 -19.36 6.45 -16.47
CA TRP A 59 -20.16 6.47 -15.21
C TRP A 59 -19.61 7.56 -14.28
N LYS A 60 -19.78 8.84 -14.61
CA LYS A 60 -20.82 9.70 -14.01
C LYS A 60 -21.77 8.99 -13.02
N LYS A 61 -21.54 9.16 -11.70
CA LYS A 61 -22.49 9.67 -10.67
C LYS A 61 -21.92 9.50 -9.24
N ASN A 62 -21.96 10.60 -8.48
CA ASN A 62 -21.51 10.81 -7.09
C ASN A 62 -20.00 10.90 -6.85
N ASP A 63 -19.42 12.04 -7.24
CA ASP A 63 -18.22 12.61 -6.62
C ASP A 63 -18.48 12.95 -5.14
N THR A 64 -18.53 11.92 -4.28
CA THR A 64 -17.95 12.12 -2.96
C THR A 64 -16.47 11.99 -3.19
N VAL A 65 -15.79 13.12 -3.38
CA VAL A 65 -14.32 13.20 -3.37
C VAL A 65 -13.88 12.47 -2.12
N LYS A 66 -13.49 11.19 -2.24
CA LYS A 66 -13.06 10.42 -1.09
C LYS A 66 -11.78 11.07 -0.65
N THR A 67 -11.83 11.73 0.50
CA THR A 67 -10.67 12.38 1.10
C THR A 67 -9.56 11.35 1.10
N PRO A 68 -8.41 11.66 0.50
CA PRO A 68 -7.32 10.70 0.45
C PRO A 68 -6.90 10.37 1.88
N GLU A 69 -6.99 9.09 2.20
CA GLU A 69 -6.73 8.56 3.53
C GLU A 69 -5.25 8.17 3.66
N LEU A 70 -4.74 8.30 4.87
CA LEU A 70 -3.39 7.87 5.20
C LEU A 70 -3.43 6.47 5.77
N TYR A 71 -2.53 5.63 5.28
CA TYR A 71 -2.36 4.26 5.70
C TYR A 71 -0.92 4.03 6.14
N ASP A 72 -0.77 3.36 7.26
CA ASP A 72 0.52 3.02 7.84
C ASP A 72 0.85 1.57 7.51
N ILE A 73 1.91 1.36 6.74
CA ILE A 73 2.49 0.06 6.44
C ILE A 73 3.57 -0.21 7.47
N GLN A 74 3.37 -1.23 8.28
CA GLN A 74 4.30 -1.63 9.33
C GLN A 74 5.00 -2.92 8.98
N LEU A 75 6.32 -2.94 9.14
CA LEU A 75 7.15 -4.12 8.94
C LEU A 75 7.56 -4.68 10.32
N THR A 76 7.19 -5.92 10.57
CA THR A 76 7.51 -6.64 11.80
C THR A 76 8.37 -7.85 11.47
N GLY A 77 9.67 -7.78 11.75
CA GLY A 77 10.60 -8.88 11.50
C GLY A 77 10.96 -9.66 12.77
N ASN A 78 11.18 -10.96 12.61
CA ASN A 78 11.78 -11.83 13.63
C ASN A 78 13.24 -12.23 13.30
N GLY A 79 13.86 -11.56 12.33
CA GLY A 79 15.24 -11.80 11.88
C GLY A 79 15.38 -12.81 10.74
N GLN A 80 14.37 -13.63 10.47
CA GLN A 80 14.35 -14.56 9.33
C GLN A 80 13.19 -14.29 8.36
N THR A 81 12.10 -13.75 8.89
CA THR A 81 10.89 -13.43 8.15
C THR A 81 10.41 -12.06 8.60
N VAL A 82 9.85 -11.32 7.65
CA VAL A 82 9.26 -10.01 7.86
C VAL A 82 7.78 -10.09 7.49
N LEU A 83 6.94 -9.72 8.45
CA LEU A 83 5.52 -9.53 8.27
C LEU A 83 5.25 -8.09 7.88
N VAL A 84 4.53 -7.90 6.78
CA VAL A 84 4.07 -6.58 6.33
C VAL A 84 2.56 -6.49 6.55
N ASP A 85 2.17 -5.53 7.38
CA ASP A 85 0.79 -5.21 7.71
C ASP A 85 0.46 -3.77 7.28
N VAL A 86 -0.81 -3.53 6.96
CA VAL A 86 -1.32 -2.18 6.66
C VAL A 86 -2.45 -1.83 7.62
N TRP A 87 -2.32 -0.65 8.22
CA TRP A 87 -3.24 -0.11 9.20
C TRP A 87 -3.79 1.23 8.73
N ASP A 88 -5.03 1.54 9.05
CA ASP A 88 -5.57 2.89 8.89
C ASP A 88 -5.08 3.82 10.03
N GLN A 89 -5.48 5.09 9.98
CA GLN A 89 -5.16 6.06 11.03
C GLN A 89 -5.73 5.70 12.41
N ASN A 90 -6.76 4.85 12.48
CA ASN A 90 -7.37 4.35 13.71
C ASN A 90 -6.73 3.04 14.20
N ARG A 91 -5.62 2.59 13.59
CA ARG A 91 -4.97 1.30 13.86
C ARG A 91 -5.88 0.09 13.62
N GLN A 92 -6.80 0.21 12.67
CA GLN A 92 -7.72 -0.84 12.28
C GLN A 92 -7.35 -1.43 10.91
N ARG A 93 -7.63 -2.72 10.75
CA ARG A 93 -7.55 -3.39 9.45
C ARG A 93 -8.83 -3.11 8.70
N THR A 94 -8.69 -2.53 7.52
CA THR A 94 -9.81 -2.21 6.65
C THR A 94 -9.68 -2.97 5.34
N ALA A 95 -10.80 -3.12 4.61
CA ALA A 95 -10.78 -3.70 3.27
C ALA A 95 -9.83 -2.95 2.31
N THR A 96 -9.65 -1.64 2.53
CA THR A 96 -8.70 -0.81 1.77
C THR A 96 -7.25 -1.19 2.08
N GLY A 97 -6.90 -1.41 3.35
CA GLY A 97 -5.57 -1.89 3.74
C GLY A 97 -5.23 -3.24 3.10
N ASP A 98 -6.23 -4.14 3.03
CA ASP A 98 -6.09 -5.42 2.34
C ASP A 98 -5.89 -5.26 0.82
N ALA A 99 -6.57 -4.30 0.19
CA ALA A 99 -6.38 -3.99 -1.23
C ALA A 99 -4.98 -3.42 -1.52
N ILE A 100 -4.48 -2.53 -0.65
CA ILE A 100 -3.10 -2.00 -0.72
C ILE A 100 -2.09 -3.14 -0.65
N LEU A 101 -2.22 -4.02 0.36
CA LEU A 101 -1.34 -5.19 0.50
C LEU A 101 -1.37 -6.07 -0.75
N LYS A 102 -2.53 -6.27 -1.36
CA LYS A 102 -2.64 -7.06 -2.59
C LYS A 102 -1.88 -6.41 -3.76
N ILE A 103 -1.95 -5.09 -3.92
CA ILE A 103 -1.21 -4.37 -4.97
C ILE A 103 0.30 -4.49 -4.71
N VAL A 104 0.74 -4.28 -3.48
CA VAL A 104 2.16 -4.39 -3.11
C VAL A 104 2.68 -5.80 -3.35
N LEU A 105 1.90 -6.83 -3.02
CA LEU A 105 2.24 -8.23 -3.26
C LEU A 105 2.36 -8.55 -4.77
N ASP A 106 1.47 -8.00 -5.59
CA ASP A 106 1.48 -8.18 -7.05
C ASP A 106 2.77 -7.61 -7.66
N HIS A 107 3.17 -6.40 -7.24
CA HIS A 107 4.43 -5.78 -7.67
C HIS A 107 5.68 -6.42 -7.06
N LEU A 108 5.58 -7.13 -5.93
CA LEU A 108 6.69 -7.90 -5.36
C LEU A 108 6.99 -9.20 -6.12
N THR A 109 5.96 -9.77 -6.76
CA THR A 109 6.04 -11.10 -7.40
C THR A 109 6.31 -11.01 -8.90
N ASN A 110 6.12 -9.83 -9.49
CA ASN A 110 6.31 -9.53 -10.91
C ASN A 110 7.72 -8.99 -11.18
#